data_AF-A0A7V9D0A2-F1
#
_entry.id   AF-A0A7V9D0A2-F1
#
_cell.length_a   1.000
_cell.length_b   1.000
_cell.length_c   1.000
_cell.angle_alpha   90.00
_cell.angle_beta   90.00
_cell.angle_gamma   90.00
#
_symmetry.space_group_name_H-M   'P 1'
#
loop_
_entity.id
_entity.type
_entity.pdbx_description
1 polymer ?
#
loop_
_entity_poly.entity_id
_entity_poly.type
_entity_poly.pdbx_seq_one_letter_code
_entity_poly.pdbx_strand_id
1 'polypeptide(L)'
;MRTTVMTMTAGVVAIVLALGIYRAGAASAPPTPTAQAEGERMGGISVSSEGTVEARPDTAHINLGFMAENASVAVAHQQAAEQMDAVVKRITALGVAAKDMQ
;
A
#
# COMPACT_ATOMS: atom_id res chain seq x y z
N MET A 1 6.57 -24.49 68.45
CA MET A 1 6.67 -24.17 67.00
C MET A 1 6.28 -22.75 66.61
N ARG A 2 5.80 -21.86 67.51
CA ARG A 2 5.48 -20.45 67.15
C ARG A 2 6.67 -19.48 67.28
N THR A 3 7.66 -19.76 68.14
CA THR A 3 8.80 -18.86 68.39
C THR A 3 9.93 -18.99 67.35
N THR A 4 10.11 -20.17 66.75
CA THR A 4 11.10 -20.43 65.68
C THR A 4 10.71 -19.79 64.34
N VAL A 5 9.41 -19.69 64.06
CA VAL A 5 8.91 -19.04 62.83
C VAL A 5 9.09 -17.52 62.90
N MET A 6 8.98 -16.92 64.09
CA MET A 6 9.12 -15.46 64.28
C MET A 6 10.57 -14.97 64.13
N THR A 7 11.56 -15.76 64.55
CA THR A 7 12.98 -15.43 64.35
C THR A 7 13.43 -15.64 62.90
N MET A 8 12.86 -16.63 62.21
CA MET A 8 13.11 -16.90 60.80
C MET A 8 12.52 -15.80 59.89
N THR A 9 11.33 -15.27 60.22
CA THR A 9 10.78 -14.09 59.52
C THR A 9 11.58 -12.81 59.78
N ALA A 10 12.11 -12.61 60.98
CA ALA A 10 12.95 -11.44 61.29
C ALA A 10 14.27 -11.45 60.51
N GLY A 11 14.89 -12.63 60.34
CA GLY A 11 16.10 -12.80 59.53
C GLY A 11 15.87 -12.51 58.04
N VAL A 12 14.75 -12.98 57.49
CA VAL A 12 14.39 -12.73 56.08
C VAL A 12 14.08 -11.25 55.85
N VAL A 13 13.40 -10.58 56.78
CA VAL A 13 13.11 -9.14 56.69
C VAL A 13 14.39 -8.30 56.73
N ALA A 14 15.36 -8.66 57.57
CA ALA A 14 16.66 -7.97 57.64
C ALA A 14 17.47 -8.10 56.34
N ILE A 15 17.42 -9.26 55.68
CA ILE A 15 18.12 -9.50 54.40
C ILE A 15 17.45 -8.73 53.26
N VAL A 16 16.11 -8.67 53.24
CA VAL A 16 15.35 -7.90 52.23
C VAL A 16 15.61 -6.40 52.38
N LEU A 17 15.68 -5.90 53.62
CA LEU A 17 16.04 -4.50 53.89
C LEU A 17 17.48 -4.17 53.46
N ALA A 18 18.45 -5.05 53.73
CA ALA A 18 19.83 -4.86 53.32
C ALA A 18 19.99 -4.81 51.79
N LEU A 19 19.27 -5.67 51.06
CA LEU A 19 19.27 -5.69 49.59
C LEU A 19 18.57 -4.45 48.99
N GLY A 20 17.51 -3.95 49.64
CA GLY A 20 16.82 -2.72 49.21
C GLY A 20 17.70 -1.48 49.31
N ILE A 21 18.46 -1.34 50.40
CA ILE A 21 19.39 -0.21 50.60
C ILE A 21 20.56 -0.28 49.59
N TYR A 22 21.06 -1.47 49.29
CA TYR A 22 22.12 -1.67 48.29
C TYR A 22 21.70 -1.27 46.86
N ARG A 23 20.43 -1.44 46.49
CA ARG A 23 19.89 -1.01 45.19
C ARG A 23 19.60 0.49 45.11
N ALA A 24 19.24 1.12 46.24
CA ALA A 24 18.97 2.55 46.31
C ALA A 24 20.26 3.41 46.21
N GLY A 25 21.41 2.88 46.60
CA GLY A 25 22.71 3.57 46.49
C GLY A 25 23.29 3.66 45.06
N ALA A 26 22.73 2.94 44.08
CA ALA A 26 23.19 2.95 42.69
C ALA A 26 22.43 3.95 41.79
N ALA A 27 21.47 4.70 42.33
CA ALA A 27 20.61 5.62 41.58
C ALA A 27 21.13 7.07 41.51
N SER A 28 22.29 7.37 42.11
CA SER A 28 22.90 8.70 42.04
C SER A 28 23.96 8.78 40.95
N ALA A 29 23.56 8.62 39.69
CA ALA A 29 24.34 9.10 38.56
C ALA A 29 23.81 10.50 38.16
N PRO A 30 24.67 11.52 38.01
CA PRO A 30 24.22 12.84 37.59
C PRO A 30 23.61 12.77 36.18
N PRO A 31 22.54 13.54 35.88
CA PRO A 31 21.98 13.59 34.53
C PRO A 31 23.04 14.13 33.58
N THR A 32 23.46 13.30 32.63
CA THR A 32 24.32 13.74 31.52
C THR A 32 23.49 14.67 30.64
N PRO A 33 23.90 15.93 30.37
CA PRO A 33 23.21 16.75 29.40
C PRO A 33 23.40 16.12 28.02
N THR A 34 22.36 15.50 27.49
CA THR A 34 22.27 15.19 26.07
C THR A 34 22.21 16.51 25.33
N ALA A 35 23.33 16.94 24.76
CA ALA A 35 23.35 17.97 23.75
C ALA A 35 22.43 17.49 22.62
N GLN A 36 21.22 18.05 22.52
CA GLN A 36 20.44 17.94 21.30
C GLN A 36 21.30 18.54 20.20
N ALA A 37 21.73 17.69 19.28
CA ALA A 37 22.20 18.15 17.99
C ALA A 37 21.03 18.87 17.32
N GLU A 38 20.92 20.19 17.57
CA GLU A 38 20.22 21.08 16.66
C GLU A 38 21.06 21.08 15.38
N GLY A 39 20.77 20.11 14.51
CA GLY A 39 21.26 20.11 13.16
C GLY A 39 21.00 21.49 12.58
N GLU A 40 22.10 22.16 12.25
CA GLU A 40 22.16 23.48 11.65
C GLU A 40 21.10 23.58 10.55
N ARG A 41 19.98 24.24 10.84
CA ARG A 41 18.95 24.51 9.83
C ARG A 41 19.50 25.59 8.93
N MET A 42 20.33 25.20 7.98
CA MET A 42 20.77 26.04 6.88
C MET A 42 19.52 26.66 6.26
N GLY A 43 19.43 28.00 6.31
CA GLY A 43 18.27 28.74 5.86
C GLY A 43 17.93 28.43 4.41
N GLY A 44 16.70 27.97 4.18
CA GLY A 44 16.13 27.73 2.86
C GLY A 44 14.61 27.75 2.94
N ILE A 45 13.97 28.31 1.92
CA ILE A 45 12.51 28.26 1.79
C ILE A 45 12.16 26.89 1.23
N SER A 46 11.54 26.03 2.04
CA SER A 46 11.02 24.74 1.57
C SER A 46 9.64 24.95 0.98
N VAL A 47 9.50 24.70 -0.33
CA VAL A 47 8.21 24.73 -1.03
C VAL A 47 7.87 23.30 -1.41
N SER A 48 6.77 22.79 -0.84
CA SER A 48 6.12 21.58 -1.32
C SER A 48 5.00 22.00 -2.26
N SER A 49 4.96 21.40 -3.45
CA SER A 49 3.90 21.59 -4.43
C SER A 49 3.34 20.24 -4.85
N GLU A 50 2.03 20.10 -4.76
CA GLU A 50 1.28 18.96 -5.27
C GLU A 50 0.67 19.37 -6.62
N GLY A 51 0.94 18.60 -7.67
CA GLY A 51 0.37 18.82 -9.00
C GLY A 51 -0.63 17.72 -9.32
N THR A 52 -1.93 18.03 -9.30
CA THR A 52 -2.97 17.11 -9.76
C THR A 52 -3.30 17.43 -11.22
N VAL A 53 -3.20 16.42 -12.09
CA VAL A 53 -3.62 16.53 -13.49
C VAL A 53 -4.78 15.58 -13.72
N GLU A 54 -5.93 16.14 -14.09
CA GLU A 54 -7.07 15.36 -14.58
C GLU A 54 -6.97 15.22 -16.09
N ALA A 55 -6.73 14.00 -16.57
CA ALA A 55 -6.77 13.68 -17.99
C ALA A 55 -8.10 12.97 -18.31
N ARG A 56 -8.81 13.45 -19.34
CA ARG A 56 -9.94 12.71 -19.93
C ARG A 56 -9.39 11.80 -21.02
N PRO A 57 -9.70 10.49 -21.02
CA PRO A 57 -9.32 9.60 -22.11
C PRO A 57 -9.94 10.09 -23.42
N ASP A 58 -9.13 10.22 -24.46
CA ASP A 58 -9.53 10.71 -25.79
C ASP A 58 -9.65 9.59 -26.83
N THR A 59 -9.24 8.36 -26.47
CA THR A 59 -9.16 7.20 -27.37
C THR A 59 -9.76 5.96 -26.71
N ALA A 60 -10.51 5.17 -27.47
CA ALA A 60 -11.07 3.89 -27.05
C ALA A 60 -10.79 2.81 -28.10
N HIS A 61 -10.34 1.64 -27.66
CA HIS A 61 -10.12 0.46 -28.50
C HIS A 61 -11.19 -0.58 -28.21
N ILE A 62 -11.90 -1.03 -29.23
CA ILE A 62 -12.98 -2.02 -29.11
C ILE A 62 -12.66 -3.21 -30.01
N ASN A 63 -12.60 -4.41 -29.42
CA ASN A 63 -12.44 -5.66 -30.17
C ASN A 63 -13.81 -6.29 -30.39
N LEU A 64 -14.22 -6.43 -31.65
CA LEU A 64 -15.45 -7.14 -32.03
C LEU A 64 -15.10 -8.37 -32.86
N GLY A 65 -15.61 -9.53 -32.43
CA GLY A 65 -15.55 -10.77 -33.20
C GLY A 65 -16.93 -11.17 -33.71
N PHE A 66 -16.96 -11.91 -34.80
CA PHE A 66 -18.17 -12.49 -35.39
C PHE A 66 -17.93 -13.98 -35.66
N MET A 67 -19.01 -14.75 -35.55
CA MET A 67 -18.99 -16.18 -35.76
C MET A 67 -20.22 -16.56 -36.57
N ALA A 68 -20.00 -17.30 -37.65
CA ALA A 68 -21.07 -17.88 -38.46
C ALA A 68 -20.91 -19.40 -38.47
N GLU A 69 -21.98 -20.10 -38.14
CA GLU A 69 -22.02 -21.56 -38.10
C GLU A 69 -22.89 -22.09 -39.23
N ASN A 70 -22.35 -23.04 -39.99
CA ASN A 70 -23.08 -23.71 -41.05
C ASN A 70 -22.55 -25.15 -41.23
N ALA A 71 -23.41 -26.05 -41.72
CA ALA A 71 -23.02 -27.41 -42.07
C ALA A 71 -22.00 -27.45 -43.23
N SER A 72 -22.00 -26.43 -44.09
CA SER A 72 -21.00 -26.25 -45.14
C SER A 72 -20.00 -25.15 -44.76
N VAL A 73 -18.72 -25.49 -44.74
CA VAL A 73 -17.62 -24.55 -44.46
C VAL A 73 -17.63 -23.37 -45.43
N ALA A 74 -17.90 -23.61 -46.71
CA ALA A 74 -17.97 -22.55 -47.72
C ALA A 74 -19.07 -21.53 -47.41
N VAL A 75 -20.24 -22.02 -46.96
CA VAL A 75 -21.38 -21.16 -46.62
C VAL A 75 -21.10 -20.41 -45.32
N ALA A 76 -20.50 -21.06 -44.31
CA ALA A 76 -20.11 -20.40 -43.07
C ALA A 76 -19.13 -19.25 -43.31
N HIS A 77 -18.11 -19.45 -44.15
CA HIS A 77 -17.16 -18.39 -44.50
C HIS A 77 -17.83 -17.22 -45.21
N GLN A 78 -18.72 -17.50 -46.16
CA GLN A 78 -19.44 -16.45 -46.88
C GLN A 78 -20.36 -15.65 -45.95
N GLN A 79 -21.10 -16.33 -45.07
CA GLN A 79 -21.95 -15.68 -44.07
C GLN A 79 -21.14 -14.84 -43.09
N ALA A 80 -19.96 -15.31 -42.68
CA ALA A 80 -19.06 -14.55 -41.83
C ALA A 80 -18.59 -13.26 -42.52
N ALA A 81 -18.21 -13.33 -43.79
CA ALA A 81 -17.79 -12.16 -44.57
C ALA A 81 -18.93 -11.14 -44.73
N GLU A 82 -20.15 -11.60 -45.04
CA GLU A 82 -21.32 -10.72 -45.18
C GLU A 82 -21.68 -10.03 -43.86
N GLN A 83 -21.59 -10.73 -42.73
CA GLN A 83 -21.82 -10.15 -41.41
C GLN A 83 -20.75 -9.12 -41.04
N MET A 84 -19.48 -9.40 -41.35
CA MET A 84 -18.38 -8.45 -41.17
C MET A 84 -18.62 -7.17 -41.95
N ASP A 85 -18.95 -7.26 -43.24
CA ASP A 85 -19.24 -6.11 -44.10
C ASP A 85 -20.42 -5.29 -43.58
N ALA A 86 -21.48 -5.96 -43.10
CA ALA A 86 -22.64 -5.28 -42.53
C ALA A 86 -22.29 -4.49 -41.26
N VAL A 87 -21.45 -5.04 -40.39
CA VAL A 87 -20.98 -4.38 -39.17
C VAL A 87 -20.09 -3.19 -39.52
N VAL A 88 -19.12 -3.36 -40.41
CA VAL A 88 -18.23 -2.27 -40.88
C VAL A 88 -19.04 -1.12 -41.49
N LYS A 89 -20.05 -1.43 -42.30
CA LYS A 89 -20.94 -0.42 -42.89
C LYS A 89 -21.73 0.35 -41.84
N ARG A 90 -22.22 -0.34 -40.80
CA ARG A 90 -22.94 0.29 -39.67
C ARG A 90 -22.02 1.19 -38.86
N ILE A 91 -20.82 0.72 -38.54
CA ILE A 91 -19.81 1.48 -37.79
C ILE A 91 -19.38 2.73 -38.57
N THR A 92 -19.17 2.60 -39.88
CA THR A 92 -18.88 3.73 -40.77
C THR A 92 -20.02 4.74 -40.79
N ALA A 93 -21.28 4.28 -40.83
CA ALA A 93 -22.45 5.15 -40.79
C ALA A 93 -22.61 5.89 -39.45
N LEU A 94 -22.05 5.36 -38.36
CA LEU A 94 -21.99 6.02 -37.05
C LEU A 94 -20.86 7.06 -36.97
N GLY A 95 -20.04 7.21 -38.01
CA GLY A 95 -19.02 8.26 -38.11
C GLY A 95 -17.59 7.82 -37.78
N VAL A 96 -17.35 6.52 -37.56
CA VAL A 96 -15.99 5.97 -37.39
C VAL A 96 -15.33 5.88 -38.76
N ALA A 97 -14.11 6.43 -38.91
CA ALA A 97 -13.43 6.40 -40.19
C ALA A 97 -12.82 5.02 -40.48
N ALA A 98 -12.74 4.65 -41.77
CA ALA A 98 -12.17 3.37 -42.17
C ALA A 98 -10.72 3.15 -41.72
N LYS A 99 -9.95 4.24 -41.58
CA LYS A 99 -8.57 4.22 -41.07
C LYS A 99 -8.46 3.81 -39.59
N ASP A 100 -9.56 3.90 -38.83
CA ASP A 100 -9.62 3.59 -37.41
C ASP A 100 -10.08 2.13 -37.16
N MET A 101 -10.26 1.35 -38.24
CA MET A 101 -10.62 -0.08 -38.19
C MET A 101 -9.45 -0.93 -38.71
N GLN A 102 -9.14 -2.03 -38.01
CA GLN A 102 -8.05 -2.96 -38.33
C GLN A 102 -8.57 -4.36 -38.65
#